data_AF-A0A9Q1FXJ1-F1
#
_entry.id   AF-A0A9Q1FXJ1-F1
#
_cell.length_a   1.000
_cell.length_b   1.000
_cell.length_c   1.000
_cell.angle_alpha   90.00
_cell.angle_beta   90.00
_cell.angle_gamma   90.00
#
_symmetry.space_group_name_H-M   'P 1'
#
loop_
_entity.id
_entity.type
_entity.pdbx_description
1 polymer ?
#
loop_
_entity_poly.entity_id
_entity_poly.type
_entity_poly.pdbx_seq_one_letter_code
_entity_poly.pdbx_strand_id
1 'polypeptide(L)'
;MVIQAPPNSGPAYHNYKGTVSIVLLAVVDARYLFRVVDVSKTLVAGTLKLPGDRLLPGAENLGAQPHVFVADETFPLQRHLMRPFPGSNLPHTKRLFNYRLSCARMAVECTFGILAAQWRMYQCVICLTRRNVAACVKGSRKTMIFIKRHGLFAAPPAAPLLFC
;
A
#
# COMPACT_ATOMS: atom_id res chain seq x y z
N MET A 1 -8.23 3.56 -6.10
CA MET A 1 -9.57 3.14 -5.63
C MET A 1 -10.17 4.27 -4.81
N VAL A 2 -11.39 4.69 -5.13
CA VAL A 2 -12.08 5.78 -4.43
C VAL A 2 -13.36 5.20 -3.81
N ILE A 3 -13.48 5.31 -2.49
CA ILE A 3 -14.68 4.91 -1.75
C ILE A 3 -15.45 6.17 -1.42
N GLN A 4 -16.75 6.27 -1.76
CA GLN A 4 -17.56 7.41 -1.35
C GLN A 4 -17.79 7.36 0.15
N ALA A 5 -17.68 8.52 0.78
CA ALA A 5 -18.13 8.65 2.14
C ALA A 5 -19.67 8.65 2.20
N PRO A 6 -20.28 8.18 3.30
CA PRO A 6 -21.73 8.25 3.50
C PRO A 6 -22.30 9.68 3.33
N PRO A 7 -23.59 9.83 2.99
CA PRO A 7 -24.27 11.14 3.06
C PRO A 7 -24.13 11.76 4.46
N ASN A 8 -23.92 13.08 4.55
CA ASN A 8 -23.67 13.83 5.79
C ASN A 8 -22.38 13.44 6.55
N SER A 9 -21.37 12.94 5.84
CA SER A 9 -20.04 12.73 6.40
C SER A 9 -19.36 14.06 6.73
N GLY A 10 -18.99 14.27 8.00
CA GLY A 10 -18.27 15.47 8.44
C GLY A 10 -16.88 15.65 7.79
N PRO A 11 -16.16 16.74 8.12
CA PRO A 11 -14.89 17.13 7.47
C PRO A 11 -13.77 16.08 7.54
N ALA A 12 -13.89 15.07 8.43
CA ALA A 12 -12.95 13.96 8.58
C ALA A 12 -12.75 13.10 7.31
N TYR A 13 -13.63 13.23 6.31
CA TYR A 13 -13.61 12.46 5.07
C TYR A 13 -13.32 13.30 3.82
N HIS A 14 -13.03 14.60 3.95
CA HIS A 14 -12.59 15.40 2.82
C HIS A 14 -11.19 14.99 2.37
N ASN A 15 -11.04 14.65 1.09
CA ASN A 15 -9.73 14.53 0.47
C ASN A 15 -9.28 15.89 -0.10
N TYR A 16 -8.01 15.95 -0.49
CA TYR A 16 -7.34 17.14 -1.05
C TYR A 16 -7.97 17.65 -2.35
N LYS A 17 -8.82 16.84 -3.00
CA LYS A 17 -9.54 17.18 -4.25
C LYS A 17 -10.99 17.63 -4.00
N GLY A 18 -11.37 17.92 -2.76
CA GLY A 18 -12.71 18.41 -2.41
C GLY A 18 -13.82 17.36 -2.46
N THR A 19 -13.47 16.07 -2.60
CA THR A 19 -14.44 14.97 -2.60
C THR A 19 -14.41 14.22 -1.27
N VAL A 20 -15.57 13.76 -0.81
CA VAL A 20 -15.69 13.04 0.45
C VAL A 20 -15.40 11.56 0.21
N SER A 21 -14.23 11.09 0.64
CA SER A 21 -13.74 9.73 0.36
C SER A 21 -13.11 9.04 1.56
N ILE A 22 -13.27 7.71 1.61
CA ILE A 22 -12.63 6.87 2.64
C ILE A 22 -11.25 6.44 2.13
N VAL A 23 -10.20 6.77 2.90
CA VAL A 23 -8.83 6.33 2.61
C VAL A 23 -8.66 4.89 3.07
N LEU A 24 -8.33 4.00 2.14
CA LEU A 24 -7.96 2.62 2.42
C LEU A 24 -6.43 2.53 2.56
N LEU A 25 -5.96 2.12 3.74
CA LEU A 25 -4.56 1.79 3.97
C LEU A 25 -4.37 0.29 3.85
N ALA A 26 -3.29 -0.14 3.23
CA ALA A 26 -2.97 -1.55 3.15
C ALA A 26 -1.45 -1.79 3.19
N VAL A 27 -1.07 -2.88 3.86
CA VAL A 27 0.28 -3.43 3.80
C VAL A 27 0.27 -4.59 2.84
N VAL A 28 1.16 -4.51 1.86
CA VAL A 28 1.33 -5.52 0.81
C VAL A 28 2.75 -6.07 0.90
N ASP A 29 2.91 -7.37 0.68
CA ASP A 29 4.24 -7.99 0.58
C ASP A 29 4.76 -8.03 -0.87
N ALA A 30 6.03 -8.40 -1.03
CA ALA A 30 6.66 -8.56 -2.34
C ALA A 30 6.02 -9.66 -3.22
N ARG A 31 5.13 -10.48 -2.66
CA ARG A 31 4.35 -11.48 -3.40
C ARG A 31 2.98 -10.93 -3.80
N TYR A 32 2.77 -9.61 -3.78
CA TYR A 32 1.50 -8.99 -4.14
C TYR A 32 0.33 -9.53 -3.30
N LEU A 33 0.53 -9.80 -2.00
CA LEU A 33 -0.51 -10.23 -1.08
C LEU A 33 -0.79 -9.18 -0.01
N PHE A 34 -2.07 -8.87 0.19
CA PHE A 34 -2.51 -8.02 1.30
C PHE A 34 -2.27 -8.72 2.65
N ARG A 35 -1.38 -8.15 3.47
CA ARG A 35 -1.08 -8.62 4.82
C ARG A 35 -1.99 -7.96 5.85
N VAL A 36 -2.13 -6.65 5.74
CA VAL A 36 -3.02 -5.84 6.58
C VAL A 36 -3.81 -4.89 5.70
N VAL A 37 -5.07 -4.67 6.05
CA VAL A 37 -5.94 -3.69 5.41
C VAL A 37 -6.65 -2.94 6.52
N ASP A 38 -6.50 -1.63 6.53
CA ASP A 38 -7.12 -0.75 7.49
C ASP A 38 -7.91 0.35 6.77
N VAL A 39 -9.18 0.47 7.14
CA VAL A 39 -10.10 1.52 6.65
C VAL A 39 -10.16 2.67 7.68
N SER A 40 -9.49 2.50 8.83
CA SER A 40 -9.64 3.32 10.02
C SER A 40 -8.62 4.45 10.19
N LYS A 41 -7.63 4.56 9.30
CA LYS A 41 -6.44 5.44 9.45
C LYS A 41 -5.62 5.15 10.73
N THR A 42 -5.89 4.06 11.43
CA THR A 42 -5.27 3.66 12.71
C THR A 42 -3.97 2.87 12.54
N LEU A 43 -3.68 2.41 11.32
CA LEU A 43 -2.47 1.65 10.97
C LEU A 43 -1.15 2.37 11.32
N VAL A 44 -1.21 3.68 11.60
CA VAL A 44 -0.07 4.54 11.94
C VAL A 44 0.48 4.27 13.36
N ALA A 45 -0.22 3.50 14.21
CA ALA A 45 0.10 3.38 15.64
C ALA A 45 0.87 2.10 16.05
N GLY A 46 1.93 1.71 15.32
CA GLY A 46 2.89 0.70 15.80
C GLY A 46 2.32 -0.69 16.13
N THR A 47 1.12 -1.02 15.65
CA THR A 47 0.37 -2.21 16.07
C THR A 47 0.78 -3.48 15.31
N LEU A 48 1.57 -3.33 14.25
CA LEU A 48 2.17 -4.44 13.52
C LEU A 48 3.37 -4.96 14.31
N LYS A 49 3.22 -6.15 14.92
CA LYS A 49 4.32 -6.88 15.57
C LYS A 49 5.36 -7.26 14.52
N LEU A 50 6.33 -6.37 14.30
CA LEU A 50 7.47 -6.62 13.42
C LEU A 50 8.50 -7.48 14.17
N PRO A 51 9.22 -8.36 13.47
CA PRO A 51 10.35 -9.05 14.04
C PRO A 51 11.43 -8.03 14.46
N GLY A 52 12.24 -8.42 15.46
CA GLY A 52 13.36 -7.61 15.92
C GLY A 52 14.38 -7.31 14.81
N ASP A 53 15.30 -6.40 15.12
CA ASP A 53 16.34 -5.99 14.18
C ASP A 53 17.19 -7.18 13.75
N ARG A 54 17.55 -7.23 12.46
CA ARG A 54 18.30 -8.33 11.87
C ARG A 54 19.46 -7.80 11.04
N LEU A 55 20.57 -8.53 11.05
CA LEU A 55 21.70 -8.24 10.17
C LEU A 55 21.26 -8.40 8.71
N LEU A 56 21.63 -7.43 7.87
CA LEU A 56 21.38 -7.51 6.43
C LEU A 56 22.41 -8.44 5.78
N PRO A 57 21.98 -9.45 5.00
CA PRO A 57 22.90 -10.30 4.25
C PRO A 57 23.76 -9.45 3.31
N GLY A 58 25.09 -9.57 3.42
CA GLY A 58 26.04 -8.81 2.60
C GLY A 58 26.31 -7.37 3.06
N ALA A 59 25.77 -6.95 4.20
CA ALA A 59 26.05 -5.65 4.80
C ALA A 59 26.10 -5.74 6.34
N GLU A 60 26.79 -6.76 6.85
CA GLU A 60 26.91 -7.05 8.29
C GLU A 60 27.60 -5.92 9.06
N ASN A 61 28.48 -5.18 8.38
CA ASN A 61 29.18 -4.01 8.91
C ASN A 61 28.26 -2.83 9.28
N LEU A 62 27.02 -2.80 8.79
CA LEU A 62 26.02 -1.78 9.12
C LEU A 62 25.28 -2.06 10.43
N GLY A 63 25.58 -3.18 11.10
CA GLY A 63 24.88 -3.62 12.30
C GLY A 63 23.45 -4.12 12.04
N ALA A 64 22.74 -4.42 13.12
CA ALA A 64 21.36 -4.92 13.02
C ALA A 64 20.42 -3.81 12.52
N GLN A 65 19.66 -4.10 11.47
CA GLN A 65 18.77 -3.14 10.84
C GLN A 65 17.30 -3.47 11.15
N PRO A 66 16.45 -2.45 11.37
CA PRO A 66 15.04 -2.66 11.65
C PRO A 66 14.29 -3.11 10.38
N HIS A 67 13.21 -3.86 10.58
CA HIS A 67 12.26 -4.11 9.51
C HIS A 67 11.43 -2.84 9.28
N VAL A 68 11.35 -2.38 8.04
CA VAL A 68 10.68 -1.13 7.69
C VAL A 68 9.61 -1.37 6.62
N PHE A 69 8.49 -0.64 6.75
CA PHE A 69 7.53 -0.46 5.69
C PHE A 69 7.97 0.68 4.78
N VAL A 70 7.62 0.59 3.50
CA VAL A 70 7.84 1.66 2.53
C VAL A 70 6.52 2.39 2.32
N ALA A 71 6.54 3.71 2.47
CA ALA A 71 5.38 4.57 2.36
C ALA A 71 5.64 5.77 1.44
N ASP A 72 4.56 6.48 1.08
CA ASP A 72 4.64 7.71 0.32
C ASP A 72 5.05 8.91 1.19
N GLU A 73 5.16 10.08 0.56
CA GLU A 73 5.57 11.32 1.21
C GLU A 73 4.57 11.89 2.22
N THR A 74 3.33 11.40 2.23
CA THR A 74 2.28 11.86 3.16
C THR A 74 2.48 11.26 4.56
N PHE A 75 3.24 10.17 4.67
CA PHE A 75 3.54 9.56 5.95
C PHE A 75 4.75 10.23 6.63
N PRO A 76 4.73 10.32 7.98
CA PRO A 76 5.91 10.74 8.73
C PRO A 76 7.00 9.66 8.66
N LEU A 77 8.27 10.08 8.71
CA LEU A 77 9.38 9.14 8.88
C LEU A 77 9.31 8.54 10.28
N GLN A 78 9.34 7.21 10.40
CA GLN A 78 9.37 6.49 11.68
C GLN A 78 10.41 5.37 11.62
N ARG A 79 10.76 4.81 12.79
CA ARG A 79 11.71 3.68 12.91
C ARG A 79 11.37 2.50 11.98
N HIS A 80 10.09 2.21 11.81
CA HIS A 80 9.58 1.12 10.99
C HIS A 80 8.85 1.60 9.73
N LEU A 81 9.04 2.86 9.33
CA LEU A 81 8.36 3.46 8.18
C LEU A 81 9.31 4.39 7.44
N MET A 82 9.72 3.99 6.24
CA MET A 82 10.53 4.81 5.34
C MET A 82 9.66 5.57 4.34
N ARG A 83 10.04 6.82 4.10
CA ARG A 83 9.42 7.73 3.11
C ARG A 83 10.49 8.26 2.14
N PRO A 84 10.10 8.77 0.96
CA PRO A 84 11.05 9.44 0.07
C PRO A 84 11.60 10.73 0.70
N PHE A 85 12.80 11.10 0.30
CA PHE A 85 13.36 12.41 0.59
C PHE A 85 12.51 13.50 -0.06
N PRO A 86 12.13 14.56 0.68
CA PRO A 86 11.33 15.66 0.14
C PRO A 86 12.14 16.54 -0.81
N GLY A 87 11.46 17.17 -1.77
CA GLY A 87 12.03 18.13 -2.71
C GLY A 87 12.39 17.56 -4.07
N SER A 88 12.40 18.42 -5.09
CA SER A 88 12.66 18.07 -6.49
C SER A 88 14.14 18.13 -6.87
N ASN A 89 14.91 19.02 -6.25
CA ASN A 89 16.33 19.22 -6.57
C ASN A 89 17.24 18.46 -5.58
N LEU A 90 17.27 17.14 -5.70
CA LEU A 90 18.01 16.26 -4.79
C LEU A 90 19.37 15.81 -5.39
N PRO A 91 20.41 15.66 -4.56
CA PRO A 91 21.67 15.02 -4.96
C PRO A 91 21.43 13.63 -5.58
N HIS A 92 22.35 13.20 -6.45
CA HIS A 92 22.23 11.94 -7.19
C HIS A 92 21.91 10.72 -6.29
N THR A 93 22.59 10.60 -5.15
CA THR A 93 22.38 9.50 -4.18
C THR A 93 20.97 9.48 -3.61
N LYS A 94 20.40 10.64 -3.26
CA LYS A 94 19.03 10.76 -2.74
C LYS A 94 17.99 10.49 -3.84
N ARG A 95 18.26 10.89 -5.09
CA ARG A 95 17.41 10.54 -6.24
C ARG A 95 17.38 9.04 -6.49
N LEU A 96 18.54 8.37 -6.46
CA LEU A 96 18.64 6.92 -6.61
C LEU A 96 17.87 6.18 -5.50
N PHE A 97 17.96 6.67 -4.27
CA PHE A 97 17.15 6.16 -3.17
C PHE A 97 15.65 6.32 -3.43
N ASN A 98 15.18 7.51 -3.77
CA ASN A 98 13.77 7.77 -4.06
C ASN A 98 13.24 6.93 -5.24
N TYR A 99 14.06 6.71 -6.26
CA TYR A 99 13.75 5.82 -7.37
C TYR A 99 13.54 4.38 -6.89
N ARG A 100 14.50 3.81 -6.15
CA ARG A 100 14.40 2.44 -5.59
C ARG A 100 13.19 2.29 -4.66
N LEU A 101 12.94 3.31 -3.82
CA LEU A 101 11.79 3.35 -2.95
C LEU A 101 10.48 3.33 -3.76
N SER A 102 10.44 4.05 -4.88
CA SER A 102 9.28 4.07 -5.78
C SER A 102 9.07 2.73 -6.48
N CYS A 103 10.14 2.07 -6.92
CA CYS A 103 10.08 0.70 -7.41
C CYS A 103 9.50 -0.27 -6.37
N ALA A 104 9.91 -0.15 -5.10
CA ALA A 104 9.35 -0.97 -4.03
C ALA A 104 7.84 -0.71 -3.82
N ARG A 105 7.40 0.55 -3.94
CA ARG A 105 5.97 0.91 -3.86
C ARG A 105 5.14 0.39 -5.04
N MET A 106 5.74 0.10 -6.20
CA MET A 106 5.00 -0.52 -7.31
C MET A 106 4.30 -1.82 -6.90
N ALA A 107 4.83 -2.55 -5.91
CA ALA A 107 4.18 -3.75 -5.40
C ALA A 107 2.75 -3.47 -4.87
N VAL A 108 2.55 -2.39 -4.12
CA VAL A 108 1.22 -2.05 -3.60
C VAL A 108 0.29 -1.59 -4.72
N GLU A 109 0.79 -0.80 -5.67
CA GLU A 109 0.00 -0.30 -6.81
C GLU A 109 -0.44 -1.45 -7.73
N CYS A 110 0.47 -2.33 -8.13
CA CYS A 110 0.16 -3.51 -8.92
C CYS A 110 -0.83 -4.43 -8.21
N THR A 111 -0.72 -4.59 -6.89
CA THR A 111 -1.66 -5.43 -6.12
C THR A 111 -3.07 -4.86 -6.12
N PHE A 112 -3.20 -3.55 -5.96
CA PHE A 112 -4.50 -2.88 -6.11
C PHE A 112 -5.02 -2.95 -7.55
N GLY A 113 -4.14 -2.88 -8.55
CA GLY A 113 -4.48 -3.09 -9.96
C GLY A 113 -5.05 -4.49 -10.22
N ILE A 114 -4.40 -5.53 -9.69
CA ILE A 114 -4.89 -6.92 -9.73
C ILE A 114 -6.25 -7.04 -9.06
N LEU A 115 -6.40 -6.48 -7.85
CA LEU A 115 -7.67 -6.47 -7.12
C LEU A 115 -8.79 -5.79 -7.94
N ALA A 116 -8.51 -4.64 -8.55
CA ALA A 116 -9.48 -3.94 -9.37
C ALA A 116 -9.82 -4.69 -10.68
N ALA A 117 -8.85 -5.32 -11.31
CA ALA A 117 -9.06 -6.10 -12.52
C ALA A 117 -9.92 -7.35 -12.26
N GLN A 118 -9.69 -8.04 -11.14
CA GLN A 118 -10.45 -9.25 -10.79
C GLN A 118 -11.86 -8.94 -10.30
N TRP A 119 -12.04 -7.87 -9.52
CA TRP A 119 -13.32 -7.51 -8.95
C TRP A 119 -13.74 -6.13 -9.45
N ARG A 120 -14.66 -6.11 -10.43
CA ARG A 120 -15.27 -4.90 -10.99
C ARG A 120 -15.79 -3.92 -9.94
N MET A 121 -16.21 -4.40 -8.77
CA MET A 121 -16.65 -3.57 -7.65
C MET A 121 -15.60 -2.52 -7.21
N TYR A 122 -14.30 -2.77 -7.40
CA TYR A 122 -13.22 -1.81 -7.07
C TYR A 122 -12.85 -0.86 -8.22
N GLN A 123 -13.38 -1.09 -9.43
CA GLN A 123 -13.23 -0.18 -10.57
C GLN A 123 -14.24 0.97 -10.51
N CYS A 124 -15.29 0.81 -9.71
CA CYS A 124 -16.29 1.82 -9.48
C CYS A 124 -16.11 2.48 -8.12
N VAL A 125 -16.80 3.60 -7.96
CA VAL A 125 -16.92 4.27 -6.69
C VAL A 125 -17.71 3.39 -5.72
N ILE A 126 -17.08 3.01 -4.61
CA ILE A 126 -17.72 2.09 -3.66
C ILE A 126 -18.66 2.87 -2.75
N CYS A 127 -19.97 2.64 -2.90
CA CYS A 127 -21.03 3.19 -2.05
C CYS A 127 -21.35 2.24 -0.87
N LEU A 128 -20.33 1.80 -0.14
CA LEU A 128 -20.49 0.90 1.01
C LEU A 128 -20.06 1.57 2.31
N THR A 129 -20.73 1.23 3.40
CA THR A 129 -20.32 1.65 4.74
C THR A 129 -18.93 1.09 5.08
N ARG A 130 -18.19 1.80 5.95
CA ARG A 130 -16.81 1.44 6.36
C ARG A 130 -16.66 -0.03 6.77
N ARG A 131 -17.66 -0.57 7.46
CA ARG A 131 -17.72 -1.97 7.92
C ARG A 131 -17.78 -2.96 6.76
N ASN A 132 -18.60 -2.66 5.75
CA ASN A 132 -18.78 -3.51 4.58
C ASN A 132 -17.55 -3.46 3.67
N VAL A 133 -16.92 -2.30 3.50
CA VAL A 133 -15.65 -2.16 2.76
C VAL A 133 -14.56 -3.05 3.40
N ALA A 134 -14.41 -2.99 4.72
CA ALA A 134 -13.44 -3.82 5.42
C ALA A 134 -13.72 -5.32 5.23
N ALA A 135 -14.98 -5.73 5.25
CA ALA A 135 -15.38 -7.11 5.00
C ALA A 135 -15.09 -7.55 3.55
N CYS A 136 -15.42 -6.72 2.57
CA CYS A 136 -15.17 -6.98 1.15
C CYS A 136 -13.67 -7.18 0.89
N VAL A 137 -12.80 -6.26 1.36
CA VAL A 137 -11.36 -6.39 1.11
C VAL A 137 -10.76 -7.60 1.85
N LYS A 138 -11.23 -7.90 3.07
CA LYS A 138 -10.83 -9.13 3.78
C LYS A 138 -11.27 -10.39 3.03
N GLY A 139 -12.46 -10.37 2.42
CA GLY A 139 -12.96 -11.44 1.56
C GLY A 139 -12.10 -11.61 0.31
N SER A 140 -11.86 -10.53 -0.43
CA SER A 140 -11.01 -10.54 -1.63
C SER A 140 -9.60 -11.02 -1.34
N ARG A 141 -9.01 -10.68 -0.18
CA ARG A 141 -7.72 -11.26 0.26
C ARG A 141 -7.75 -12.78 0.29
N LYS A 142 -8.77 -13.40 0.90
CA LYS A 142 -8.88 -14.87 0.97
C LYS A 142 -8.95 -15.47 -0.42
N THR A 143 -9.77 -14.89 -1.28
CA THR A 143 -9.93 -15.35 -2.66
C THR A 143 -8.64 -15.17 -3.47
N MET A 144 -7.91 -14.07 -3.30
CA MET A 144 -6.64 -13.83 -3.98
C MET A 144 -5.56 -14.83 -3.54
N ILE A 145 -5.52 -15.19 -2.25
CA ILE A 145 -4.63 -16.27 -1.76
C ILE A 145 -5.02 -17.62 -2.37
N PHE A 146 -6.32 -17.91 -2.43
CA PHE A 146 -6.83 -19.15 -3.02
C PHE A 146 -6.46 -19.26 -4.52
N ILE A 147 -6.76 -18.21 -5.30
CA ILE A 147 -6.43 -18.13 -6.73
C ILE A 147 -4.92 -18.32 -6.95
N LYS A 148 -4.08 -17.69 -6.11
CA LYS A 148 -2.63 -17.80 -6.22
C LYS A 148 -2.08 -19.18 -5.83
N ARG A 149 -2.74 -19.88 -4.89
CA ARG A 149 -2.40 -21.26 -4.50
C ARG A 149 -2.78 -22.29 -5.56
N HIS A 150 -3.88 -22.07 -6.27
CA HIS A 150 -4.38 -22.98 -7.30
C HIS A 150 -3.89 -22.64 -8.71
N GLY A 151 -2.92 -21.73 -8.86
CA GLY A 151 -2.31 -21.41 -10.15
C GLY A 151 -3.26 -20.76 -11.16
N LEU A 152 -4.43 -20.29 -10.73
CA LEU A 152 -5.45 -19.68 -11.59
C LEU A 152 -5.10 -18.24 -11.98
N PHE A 153 -3.90 -17.77 -11.65
CA PHE A 153 -3.41 -16.44 -11.98
C PHE A 153 -2.24 -16.55 -12.97
N ALA A 154 -2.49 -16.22 -14.23
CA ALA A 154 -1.42 -15.75 -15.09
C ALA A 154 -0.95 -14.41 -14.49
N ALA A 155 0.35 -14.29 -14.20
CA ALA A 155 0.92 -12.99 -13.88
C ALA A 155 0.47 -12.00 -14.97
N PRO A 156 0.01 -10.79 -14.64
CA PRO A 156 -0.25 -9.81 -15.67
C PRO A 156 1.05 -9.70 -16.49
N PRO A 157 0.97 -9.67 -17.84
CA PRO A 157 2.15 -9.34 -18.63
C PRO A 157 2.70 -8.06 -18.04
N ALA A 158 4.02 -8.01 -17.81
CA ALA A 158 4.69 -6.82 -17.32
C ALA A 158 4.15 -5.64 -18.13
N ALA A 159 3.30 -4.81 -17.50
CA ALA A 159 2.71 -3.68 -18.20
C ALA A 159 3.91 -2.83 -18.64
N PRO A 160 4.03 -2.50 -19.93
CA PRO A 160 5.15 -1.73 -20.41
C PRO A 160 5.19 -0.43 -19.61
N LEU A 161 6.39 -0.16 -19.10
CA LEU A 161 6.76 1.09 -18.46
C LEU A 161 6.29 2.26 -19.34
N LEU A 162 5.20 2.92 -18.92
CA LEU A 162 4.75 4.19 -19.49
C LEU A 162 4.04 4.95 -18.38
N PHE A 163 4.82 5.73 -17.64
CA PHE A 163 4.36 6.95 -17.00
C PHE A 163 5.37 8.03 -17.38
N CYS A 164 4.94 8.95 -18.24
CA CYS A 164 5.49 10.30 -18.29
C CYS A 164 5.13 11.05 -17.00
#